data_AF-J7RHD1-F1
#
_entry.id   AF-J7RHD1-F1
#
_cell.length_a   1.000
_cell.length_b   1.000
_cell.length_c   1.000
_cell.angle_alpha   90.00
_cell.angle_beta   90.00
_cell.angle_gamma   90.00
#
_symmetry.space_group_name_H-M   'P 1'
#
loop_
_entity.id
_entity.type
_entity.pdbx_description
1 polymer ?
#
loop_
_entity_poly.entity_id
_entity_poly.type
_entity_poly.pdbx_seq_one_letter_code
_entity_poly.pdbx_strand_id
1 'polypeptide(L)'
;MSNPDELEDGLLYDYEETVEDAPASDEGSTAGFDAEGESASERKRPLESDTAEAVPEAGLSKRQKKLQKKGSLLSKKREQIQYEIAKRKSLASATPEEVSEYFATVIRGKNPDLSALELEGLYLKKNEFLSSAGFTHDRDLDHFQEFMTQFSRAPRALILCMSNMRVADVTRALGGSKTCLKLFAKNKLEDDVARVEEVLLSANTKNNSNKKNKKLKKKNDLLKFLVTTPTRLSKILESTEALFQGKDKLDIILDASFLDAKDQSVLTFENNYIMCQTLRTVLDKKSSVKILSY
;
A
#
# COMPACT_ATOMS: atom_id res chain seq x y z
N MET A 1 14.88 -19.43 41.19
CA MET A 1 14.60 -18.04 40.79
C MET A 1 14.24 -18.05 39.33
N SER A 2 13.08 -17.50 38.98
CA SER A 2 12.58 -17.43 37.61
C SER A 2 13.39 -16.41 36.82
N ASN A 3 13.93 -16.80 35.67
CA ASN A 3 14.53 -15.87 34.71
C ASN A 3 13.47 -14.83 34.29
N PRO A 4 13.70 -13.53 34.51
CA PRO A 4 12.74 -12.49 34.16
C PRO A 4 13.15 -11.78 32.86
N ASP A 5 13.40 -12.52 31.78
CA ASP A 5 13.78 -11.91 30.50
C ASP A 5 13.34 -12.69 29.24
N GLU A 6 12.18 -13.35 29.31
CA GLU A 6 11.43 -13.69 28.09
C GLU A 6 10.40 -12.59 27.81
N LEU A 7 10.90 -11.41 27.42
CA LEU A 7 10.11 -10.42 26.73
C LEU A 7 9.77 -10.95 25.33
N GLU A 8 8.66 -11.68 25.26
CA GLU A 8 7.98 -12.09 24.03
C GLU A 8 7.36 -10.83 23.38
N ASP A 9 8.23 -9.97 22.85
CA ASP A 9 7.86 -8.79 22.07
C ASP A 9 7.16 -9.33 20.81
N GLY A 10 5.86 -9.04 20.63
CA GLY A 10 4.96 -9.73 19.71
C GLY A 10 5.23 -9.53 18.20
N LEU A 11 6.49 -9.64 17.79
CA LEU A 11 7.00 -9.67 16.43
C LEU A 11 7.34 -11.13 16.06
N LEU A 12 6.63 -11.67 15.08
CA LEU A 12 7.01 -12.95 14.46
C LEU A 12 8.25 -12.71 13.60
N TYR A 13 9.38 -13.33 13.96
CA TYR A 13 10.49 -13.55 13.05
C TYR A 13 10.17 -14.82 12.25
N ASP A 14 9.76 -14.66 10.98
CA ASP A 14 9.72 -15.78 10.05
C ASP A 14 11.17 -16.12 9.67
N TYR A 15 11.79 -17.01 10.43
CA TYR A 15 13.07 -17.63 10.07
C TYR A 15 12.77 -18.89 9.26
N GLU A 16 12.75 -18.79 7.94
CA GLU A 16 12.73 -19.97 7.07
C GLU A 16 14.07 -20.69 7.19
N GLU A 17 14.06 -21.81 7.91
CA GLU A 17 15.19 -22.70 8.13
C GLU A 17 15.48 -23.47 6.83
N THR A 18 16.40 -22.96 6.00
CA THR A 18 17.04 -23.76 4.95
C THR A 18 17.96 -24.78 5.63
N VAL A 19 17.55 -26.04 5.59
CA VAL A 19 18.29 -27.20 6.07
C VAL A 19 19.49 -27.43 5.14
N GLU A 20 20.71 -27.21 5.65
CA GLU A 20 21.94 -27.79 5.09
C GLU A 20 22.78 -28.45 6.19
N ASP A 21 23.36 -29.58 5.79
CA ASP A 21 23.93 -30.69 6.54
C ASP A 21 25.11 -30.41 7.51
N ALA A 22 25.27 -31.38 8.42
CA ALA A 22 26.52 -31.90 9.04
C ALA A 22 26.78 -31.54 10.54
N PRO A 23 27.64 -32.30 11.27
CA PRO A 23 27.21 -33.45 12.08
C PRO A 23 27.70 -33.46 13.56
N ALA A 24 27.05 -34.34 14.33
CA ALA A 24 27.39 -34.99 15.61
C ALA A 24 28.64 -34.62 16.44
N SER A 25 28.40 -34.33 17.72
CA SER A 25 29.11 -34.81 18.94
C SER A 25 28.21 -34.49 20.15
N ASP A 26 27.72 -35.43 20.97
CA ASP A 26 28.29 -36.47 21.85
C ASP A 26 28.64 -36.00 23.28
N GLU A 27 27.97 -36.67 24.22
CA GLU A 27 28.25 -36.97 25.65
C GLU A 27 28.35 -35.91 26.79
N GLY A 28 27.71 -36.27 27.92
CA GLY A 28 28.09 -35.88 29.31
C GLY A 28 26.96 -35.30 30.18
N SER A 29 26.01 -36.08 30.73
CA SER A 29 26.04 -36.81 32.02
C SER A 29 25.88 -36.01 33.34
N THR A 30 24.76 -36.31 34.06
CA THR A 30 24.65 -36.61 35.53
C THR A 30 24.87 -35.48 36.57
N ALA A 31 24.33 -35.45 37.81
CA ALA A 31 23.28 -36.12 38.60
C ALA A 31 23.21 -35.43 40.01
N GLY A 32 22.17 -35.68 40.82
CA GLY A 32 22.17 -35.55 42.31
C GLY A 32 21.27 -34.42 42.89
N PHE A 33 20.11 -34.71 43.53
CA PHE A 33 19.85 -35.04 44.96
C PHE A 33 20.24 -33.86 45.91
N ASP A 34 19.45 -33.38 46.90
CA ASP A 34 18.50 -34.04 47.81
C ASP A 34 17.61 -33.03 48.59
N ALA A 35 16.50 -33.55 49.16
CA ALA A 35 15.77 -33.29 50.44
C ALA A 35 15.99 -31.97 51.25
N GLU A 36 15.11 -31.40 52.08
CA GLU A 36 13.81 -31.72 52.71
C GLU A 36 13.37 -30.45 53.50
N GLY A 37 12.10 -30.35 53.97
CA GLY A 37 11.74 -29.38 55.01
C GLY A 37 10.25 -29.03 55.14
N GLU A 38 9.57 -29.74 56.04
CA GLU A 38 8.14 -29.72 56.38
C GLU A 38 7.63 -28.51 57.22
N SER A 39 6.28 -28.45 57.37
CA SER A 39 5.46 -27.95 58.51
C SER A 39 4.43 -26.87 58.10
N ALA A 40 3.14 -27.21 57.89
CA ALA A 40 2.02 -27.28 58.87
C ALA A 40 1.53 -25.88 59.36
N SER A 41 0.26 -25.52 59.57
CA SER A 41 -1.01 -26.25 59.72
C SER A 41 -2.24 -25.32 59.53
N GLU A 42 -3.36 -25.93 59.15
CA GLU A 42 -4.74 -25.75 59.66
C GLU A 42 -5.44 -24.37 59.76
N ARG A 43 -6.63 -24.26 59.13
CA ARG A 43 -7.93 -24.34 59.83
C ARG A 43 -9.16 -24.42 58.89
N LYS A 44 -10.07 -25.30 59.30
CA LYS A 44 -11.33 -25.79 58.68
C LYS A 44 -12.51 -24.80 58.81
N ARG A 45 -13.51 -24.87 57.91
CA ARG A 45 -14.90 -25.36 58.15
C ARG A 45 -15.88 -25.14 56.96
N PRO A 46 -17.03 -25.87 56.89
CA PRO A 46 -17.54 -26.53 55.67
C PRO A 46 -19.05 -26.28 55.35
N LEU A 47 -19.61 -27.15 54.47
CA LEU A 47 -21.01 -27.44 54.04
C LEU A 47 -21.47 -26.70 52.76
N GLU A 48 -21.74 -27.35 51.61
CA GLU A 48 -22.62 -28.48 51.22
C GLU A 48 -23.90 -27.98 50.53
N SER A 49 -24.10 -28.33 49.25
CA SER A 49 -25.28 -29.06 48.77
C SER A 49 -25.19 -29.30 47.25
N ASP A 50 -25.15 -30.58 46.88
CA ASP A 50 -25.27 -31.14 45.53
C ASP A 50 -26.62 -30.83 44.87
N THR A 51 -26.64 -30.64 43.53
CA THR A 51 -27.41 -31.52 42.63
C THR A 51 -26.97 -31.36 41.17
N ALA A 52 -26.85 -32.52 40.51
CA ALA A 52 -26.16 -32.78 39.27
C ALA A 52 -26.95 -32.43 38.00
N GLU A 53 -26.24 -32.05 36.92
CA GLU A 53 -26.08 -32.85 35.70
C GLU A 53 -25.41 -31.99 34.62
N ALA A 54 -24.08 -32.09 34.50
CA ALA A 54 -23.33 -31.56 33.38
C ALA A 54 -22.31 -32.61 32.93
N VAL A 55 -22.41 -32.94 31.64
CA VAL A 55 -21.51 -33.74 30.79
C VAL A 55 -20.03 -33.61 31.23
N PRO A 56 -19.23 -34.69 31.25
CA PRO A 56 -17.84 -34.61 31.69
C PRO A 56 -17.00 -33.91 30.60
N GLU A 57 -17.00 -32.59 30.58
CA GLU A 57 -15.91 -31.84 29.99
C GLU A 57 -14.68 -32.08 30.86
N ALA A 58 -13.70 -32.79 30.30
CA ALA A 58 -12.34 -32.84 30.82
C ALA A 58 -11.92 -31.41 31.18
N GLY A 59 -11.81 -31.14 32.48
CA GLY A 59 -11.62 -29.81 33.02
C GLY A 59 -10.26 -29.26 32.61
N LEU A 60 -10.20 -28.61 31.45
CA LEU A 60 -9.02 -27.89 31.00
C LEU A 60 -8.56 -26.94 32.10
N SER A 61 -7.28 -27.01 32.44
CA SER A 61 -6.68 -26.17 33.48
C SER A 61 -6.96 -24.69 33.19
N LYS A 62 -7.02 -23.85 34.24
CA LYS A 62 -7.18 -22.39 34.08
C LYS A 62 -6.15 -21.79 33.10
N ARG A 63 -4.96 -22.41 32.98
CA ARG A 63 -3.91 -22.07 32.00
C ARG A 63 -4.28 -22.49 30.57
N GLN A 64 -4.78 -23.71 30.35
CA GLN A 64 -5.25 -24.19 29.04
C GLN A 64 -6.47 -23.39 28.54
N LYS A 65 -7.42 -23.04 29.41
CA LYS A 65 -8.55 -22.16 29.05
C LYS A 65 -8.08 -20.75 28.65
N LYS A 66 -7.00 -20.23 29.25
CA LYS A 66 -6.41 -18.93 28.88
C LYS A 66 -5.65 -19.01 27.55
N LEU A 67 -4.96 -20.11 27.27
CA LEU A 67 -4.27 -20.39 25.99
C LEU A 67 -5.26 -20.56 24.83
N GLN A 68 -6.35 -21.30 25.02
CA GLN A 68 -7.40 -21.45 23.99
C GLN A 68 -8.12 -20.13 23.70
N LYS A 69 -8.41 -19.33 24.72
CA LYS A 69 -8.96 -17.97 24.54
C LYS A 69 -7.99 -17.04 23.79
N LYS A 70 -6.68 -17.11 24.09
CA LYS A 70 -5.65 -16.38 23.33
C LYS A 70 -5.57 -16.87 21.88
N GLY A 71 -5.61 -18.18 21.63
CA GLY A 71 -5.61 -18.77 20.29
C GLY A 71 -6.82 -18.36 19.43
N SER A 72 -8.02 -18.33 20.03
CA SER A 72 -9.24 -17.87 19.34
C SER A 72 -9.23 -16.36 19.04
N LEU A 73 -8.66 -15.53 19.91
CA LEU A 73 -8.50 -14.10 19.63
C LEU A 73 -7.45 -13.85 18.54
N LEU A 74 -6.36 -14.62 18.53
CA LEU A 74 -5.33 -14.55 17.49
C LEU A 74 -5.88 -14.99 16.12
N SER A 75 -6.66 -16.07 16.08
CA SER A 75 -7.29 -16.54 14.84
C SER A 75 -8.26 -15.50 14.28
N LYS A 76 -9.11 -14.90 15.14
CA LYS A 76 -10.02 -13.81 14.75
C LYS A 76 -9.27 -12.58 14.24
N LYS A 77 -8.18 -12.20 14.90
CA LYS A 77 -7.34 -11.07 14.45
C LYS A 77 -6.71 -11.36 13.09
N ARG A 78 -6.23 -12.60 12.87
CA ARG A 78 -5.66 -13.02 11.59
C ARG A 78 -6.69 -13.01 10.46
N GLU A 79 -7.89 -13.51 10.73
CA GLU A 79 -9.01 -13.47 9.78
C GLU A 79 -9.40 -12.03 9.43
N GLN A 80 -9.46 -11.14 10.42
CA GLN A 80 -9.73 -9.72 10.20
C GLN A 80 -8.66 -9.06 9.31
N ILE A 81 -7.37 -9.34 9.57
CA ILE A 81 -6.26 -8.82 8.76
C ILE A 81 -6.36 -9.34 7.32
N GLN A 82 -6.64 -10.63 7.12
CA GLN A 82 -6.82 -11.21 5.79
C GLN A 82 -8.00 -10.61 5.04
N TYR A 83 -9.12 -10.37 5.75
CA TYR A 83 -10.27 -9.69 5.19
C TYR A 83 -9.93 -8.25 4.76
N GLU A 84 -9.20 -7.51 5.58
CA GLU A 84 -8.74 -6.17 5.22
C GLU A 84 -7.80 -6.20 4.01
N ILE A 85 -6.83 -7.11 3.96
CA ILE A 85 -5.92 -7.28 2.82
C ILE A 85 -6.72 -7.56 1.54
N ALA A 86 -7.67 -8.51 1.59
CA ALA A 86 -8.50 -8.85 0.45
C ALA A 86 -9.34 -7.65 -0.03
N LYS A 87 -9.91 -6.89 0.91
CA LYS A 87 -10.64 -5.65 0.62
C LYS A 87 -9.75 -4.59 -0.01
N ARG A 88 -8.49 -4.46 0.42
CA ARG A 88 -7.54 -3.50 -0.17
C ARG A 88 -7.15 -3.90 -1.59
N LYS A 89 -6.92 -5.20 -1.82
CA LYS A 89 -6.62 -5.73 -3.17
C LYS A 89 -7.80 -5.59 -4.12
N SER A 90 -9.03 -5.76 -3.65
CA SER A 90 -10.21 -5.65 -4.52
C SER A 90 -10.44 -4.23 -5.06
N LEU A 91 -9.96 -3.18 -4.38
CA LEU A 91 -10.03 -1.79 -4.85
C LEU A 91 -9.27 -1.55 -6.17
N ALA A 92 -8.27 -2.37 -6.48
CA ALA A 92 -7.53 -2.29 -7.74
C ALA A 92 -8.41 -2.67 -8.95
N SER A 93 -9.31 -3.65 -8.77
CA SER A 93 -10.26 -4.13 -9.78
C SER A 93 -11.68 -3.55 -9.63
N ALA A 94 -11.88 -2.65 -8.68
CA ALA A 94 -13.19 -2.09 -8.36
C ALA A 94 -13.74 -1.24 -9.50
N THR A 95 -15.06 -1.13 -9.54
CA THR A 95 -15.77 -0.29 -10.49
C THR A 95 -15.57 1.20 -10.18
N PRO A 96 -15.75 2.10 -11.17
CA PRO A 96 -15.70 3.55 -10.94
C PRO A 96 -16.58 4.06 -9.80
N GLU A 97 -17.73 3.41 -9.54
CA GLU A 97 -18.63 3.76 -8.45
C GLU A 97 -18.00 3.47 -7.10
N GLU A 98 -17.56 2.23 -6.89
CA GLU A 98 -16.92 1.77 -5.66
C GLU A 98 -15.64 2.57 -5.34
N VAL A 99 -14.83 2.86 -6.36
CA VAL A 99 -13.62 3.68 -6.19
C VAL A 99 -13.99 5.11 -5.79
N SER A 100 -14.99 5.73 -6.43
CA SER A 100 -15.44 7.08 -6.08
C SER A 100 -16.02 7.17 -4.66
N GLU A 101 -16.79 6.16 -4.25
CA GLU A 101 -17.32 6.05 -2.90
C GLU A 101 -16.20 5.88 -1.87
N TYR A 102 -15.23 5.02 -2.15
CA TYR A 102 -14.05 4.86 -1.30
C TYR A 102 -13.34 6.21 -1.07
N PHE A 103 -13.08 6.98 -2.12
CA PHE A 103 -12.47 8.30 -1.99
C PHE A 103 -13.33 9.28 -1.19
N ALA A 104 -14.65 9.25 -1.36
CA ALA A 104 -15.56 10.08 -0.56
C ALA A 104 -15.47 9.75 0.94
N THR A 105 -15.33 8.47 1.31
CA THR A 105 -15.13 8.07 2.71
C THR A 105 -13.80 8.59 3.28
N VAL A 106 -12.72 8.50 2.50
CA VAL A 106 -11.39 9.02 2.89
C VAL A 106 -11.45 10.53 3.10
N ILE A 107 -12.06 11.26 2.15
CA ILE A 107 -12.16 12.72 2.21
C ILE A 107 -13.00 13.16 3.41
N ARG A 108 -14.17 12.53 3.66
CA ARG A 108 -15.02 12.84 4.80
C ARG A 108 -14.33 12.55 6.13
N GLY A 109 -13.63 11.41 6.23
CA GLY A 109 -12.90 11.04 7.45
C GLY A 109 -11.78 12.02 7.82
N LYS A 110 -11.19 12.70 6.82
CA LYS A 110 -10.14 13.72 7.04
C LYS A 110 -10.67 15.14 7.21
N ASN A 111 -11.95 15.37 6.90
CA ASN A 111 -12.59 16.69 6.96
C ASN A 111 -13.94 16.60 7.70
N PRO A 112 -13.95 16.28 9.02
CA PRO A 112 -15.18 16.11 9.77
C PRO A 112 -15.96 17.42 9.96
N ASP A 113 -15.27 18.56 9.92
CA ASP A 113 -15.85 19.88 10.18
C ASP A 113 -16.42 20.57 8.94
N LEU A 114 -16.17 20.02 7.75
CA LEU A 114 -16.68 20.60 6.50
C LEU A 114 -18.16 20.27 6.30
N SER A 115 -18.89 21.26 5.79
CA SER A 115 -20.28 21.07 5.41
C SER A 115 -20.42 20.10 4.22
N ALA A 116 -21.61 19.52 4.05
CA ALA A 116 -21.88 18.62 2.93
C ALA A 116 -21.64 19.30 1.56
N LEU A 117 -21.88 20.61 1.47
CA LEU A 117 -21.69 21.39 0.24
C LEU A 117 -20.21 21.64 -0.07
N GLU A 118 -19.38 21.86 0.96
CA GLU A 118 -17.93 21.97 0.79
C GLU A 118 -17.29 20.62 0.42
N LEU A 119 -17.78 19.53 1.02
CA LEU A 119 -17.34 18.17 0.70
C LEU A 119 -17.64 17.77 -0.74
N GLU A 120 -18.78 18.20 -1.30
CA GLU A 120 -19.14 17.93 -2.70
C GLU A 120 -18.10 18.48 -3.69
N GLY A 121 -17.50 19.63 -3.37
CA GLY A 121 -16.41 20.22 -4.17
C GLY A 121 -15.11 19.42 -4.13
N LEU A 122 -14.88 18.64 -3.07
CA LEU A 122 -13.67 17.83 -2.89
C LEU A 122 -13.80 16.41 -3.46
N TYR A 123 -15.03 15.91 -3.57
CA TYR A 123 -15.27 14.53 -4.02
C TYR A 123 -14.82 14.29 -5.46
N LEU A 124 -14.25 13.10 -5.67
CA LEU A 124 -13.91 12.59 -6.99
C LEU A 124 -15.15 11.91 -7.57
N LYS A 125 -15.59 12.36 -8.75
CA LYS A 125 -16.85 11.92 -9.36
C LYS A 125 -16.64 10.65 -10.17
N LYS A 126 -17.65 9.78 -10.23
CA LYS A 126 -17.63 8.53 -11.04
C LYS A 126 -17.15 8.76 -12.48
N ASN A 127 -17.56 9.84 -13.12
CA ASN A 127 -17.21 10.15 -14.51
C ASN A 127 -15.73 10.53 -14.70
N GLU A 128 -14.99 10.82 -13.64
CA GLU A 128 -13.54 11.10 -13.67
C GLU A 128 -12.72 9.80 -13.74
N PHE A 129 -13.32 8.64 -13.43
CA PHE A 129 -12.69 7.33 -13.49
C PHE A 129 -13.03 6.57 -14.78
N LEU A 130 -12.05 5.81 -15.29
CA LEU A 130 -12.26 4.79 -16.30
C LEU A 130 -12.30 3.42 -15.64
N SER A 131 -13.25 2.59 -16.06
CA SER A 131 -13.34 1.22 -15.56
C SER A 131 -12.21 0.37 -16.12
N SER A 132 -11.48 -0.29 -15.23
CA SER A 132 -10.49 -1.31 -15.57
C SER A 132 -10.89 -2.70 -15.07
N ALA A 133 -12.13 -2.87 -14.59
CA ALA A 133 -12.64 -4.14 -14.04
C ALA A 133 -12.61 -5.30 -15.07
N GLY A 134 -12.57 -4.99 -16.37
CA GLY A 134 -12.44 -5.98 -17.44
C GLY A 134 -11.02 -6.50 -17.68
N PHE A 135 -10.03 -6.08 -16.87
CA PHE A 135 -8.68 -6.64 -16.95
C PHE A 135 -8.67 -8.05 -16.34
N THR A 136 -8.27 -9.04 -17.13
CA THR A 136 -8.35 -10.47 -16.77
C THR A 136 -7.10 -11.03 -16.13
N HIS A 137 -5.95 -10.38 -16.33
CA HIS A 137 -4.67 -10.81 -15.78
C HIS A 137 -4.48 -10.34 -14.34
N ASP A 138 -3.55 -10.98 -13.65
CA ASP A 138 -3.12 -10.52 -12.33
C ASP A 138 -2.51 -9.12 -12.43
N ARG A 139 -2.81 -8.27 -11.44
CA ARG A 139 -2.37 -6.87 -11.40
C ARG A 139 -0.98 -6.76 -10.77
N ASP A 140 0.02 -7.34 -11.44
CA ASP A 140 1.43 -7.38 -11.02
C ASP A 140 2.33 -6.53 -11.95
N LEU A 141 3.64 -6.53 -11.73
CA LEU A 141 4.53 -5.75 -12.62
C LEU A 141 4.68 -6.37 -14.01
N ASP A 142 4.47 -7.67 -14.14
CA ASP A 142 4.71 -8.42 -15.37
C ASP A 142 3.61 -8.11 -16.40
N HIS A 143 2.36 -7.99 -15.95
CA HIS A 143 1.21 -7.64 -16.79
C HIS A 143 0.92 -6.13 -16.83
N PHE A 144 1.72 -5.29 -16.14
CA PHE A 144 1.45 -3.85 -16.09
C PHE A 144 1.52 -3.18 -17.47
N GLN A 145 2.47 -3.57 -18.31
CA GLN A 145 2.58 -3.00 -19.66
C GLN A 145 1.37 -3.34 -20.54
N GLU A 146 0.80 -4.54 -20.38
CA GLU A 146 -0.41 -4.97 -21.06
C GLU A 146 -1.61 -4.12 -20.61
N PHE A 147 -1.78 -3.96 -19.31
CA PHE A 147 -2.80 -3.07 -18.74
C PHE A 147 -2.71 -1.65 -19.30
N MET A 148 -1.50 -1.07 -19.34
CA MET A 148 -1.27 0.26 -19.86
C MET A 148 -1.63 0.36 -21.36
N THR A 149 -1.47 -0.72 -22.12
CA THR A 149 -1.81 -0.76 -23.54
C THR A 149 -3.33 -0.87 -23.75
N GLN A 150 -4.01 -1.63 -22.89
CA GLN A 150 -5.46 -1.87 -23.00
C GLN A 150 -6.30 -0.68 -22.51
N PHE A 151 -5.92 -0.05 -21.38
CA PHE A 151 -6.76 0.93 -20.70
C PHE A 151 -6.28 2.38 -20.80
N SER A 152 -4.96 2.63 -20.88
CA SER A 152 -4.46 4.01 -21.01
C SER A 152 -4.50 4.48 -22.46
N ARG A 153 -5.40 5.41 -22.75
CA ARG A 153 -5.65 5.97 -24.09
C ARG A 153 -4.99 7.33 -24.30
N ALA A 154 -4.55 7.98 -23.22
CA ALA A 154 -3.86 9.25 -23.31
C ALA A 154 -2.44 9.09 -23.92
N PRO A 155 -1.95 10.12 -24.65
CA PRO A 155 -0.59 10.13 -25.16
C PRO A 155 0.45 10.14 -24.04
N ARG A 156 0.07 10.61 -22.85
CA ARG A 156 0.90 10.61 -21.65
C ARG A 156 0.10 10.14 -20.45
N ALA A 157 0.78 9.50 -19.52
CA ALA A 157 0.17 9.03 -18.30
C ALA A 157 1.02 9.35 -17.08
N LEU A 158 0.36 9.70 -15.99
CA LEU A 158 0.96 9.93 -14.70
C LEU A 158 0.67 8.74 -13.80
N ILE A 159 1.70 8.13 -13.23
CA ILE A 159 1.58 6.92 -12.43
C ILE A 159 1.93 7.25 -10.98
N LEU A 160 0.97 7.04 -10.09
CA LEU A 160 1.10 7.28 -8.66
C LEU A 160 1.39 5.96 -7.96
N CYS A 161 2.59 5.87 -7.40
CA CYS A 161 3.04 4.76 -6.58
C CYS A 161 3.13 5.19 -5.12
N MET A 162 2.99 4.24 -4.20
CA MET A 162 3.12 4.52 -2.77
C MET A 162 4.51 5.05 -2.37
N SER A 163 5.58 4.43 -2.88
CA SER A 163 6.95 4.66 -2.38
C SER A 163 7.94 4.89 -3.51
N ASN A 164 9.08 5.51 -3.18
CA ASN A 164 10.16 5.74 -4.15
C ASN A 164 10.75 4.43 -4.71
N MET A 165 10.70 3.33 -3.94
CA MET A 165 11.16 2.02 -4.42
C MET A 165 10.19 1.47 -5.45
N ARG A 166 8.89 1.53 -5.14
CA ARG A 166 7.85 1.13 -6.10
C ARG A 166 7.88 1.97 -7.38
N VAL A 167 8.14 3.28 -7.28
CA VAL A 167 8.39 4.15 -8.45
C VAL A 167 9.53 3.60 -9.34
N ALA A 168 10.62 3.10 -8.74
CA ALA A 168 11.74 2.54 -9.49
C ALA A 168 11.37 1.20 -10.13
N ASP A 169 10.61 0.35 -9.45
CA ASP A 169 10.15 -0.95 -9.98
C ASP A 169 9.24 -0.76 -11.18
N VAL A 170 8.22 0.09 -11.04
CA VAL A 170 7.29 0.45 -12.11
C VAL A 170 8.01 1.08 -13.29
N THR A 171 8.97 1.97 -13.01
CA THR A 171 9.81 2.56 -14.07
C THR A 171 10.59 1.49 -14.83
N ARG A 172 11.13 0.46 -14.15
CA ARG A 172 11.84 -0.65 -14.79
C ARG A 172 10.91 -1.48 -15.66
N ALA A 173 9.74 -1.85 -15.14
CA ALA A 173 8.73 -2.62 -15.86
C ALA A 173 8.27 -1.93 -17.16
N LEU A 174 8.16 -0.61 -17.15
CA LEU A 174 7.70 0.17 -18.31
C LEU A 174 8.78 0.54 -19.33
N GLY A 175 9.99 0.00 -19.24
CA GLY A 175 11.08 0.25 -20.20
C GLY A 175 12.10 1.31 -19.78
N GLY A 176 12.12 1.68 -18.50
CA GLY A 176 13.13 2.53 -17.89
C GLY A 176 13.10 3.98 -18.37
N SER A 177 14.26 4.63 -18.37
CA SER A 177 14.40 6.05 -18.73
C SER A 177 14.15 6.38 -20.21
N LYS A 178 13.84 5.36 -21.04
CA LYS A 178 13.52 5.54 -22.46
C LYS A 178 12.08 6.00 -22.65
N THR A 179 11.18 5.50 -21.80
CA THR A 179 9.72 5.70 -21.87
C THR A 179 9.18 6.43 -20.65
N CYS A 180 9.91 6.40 -19.54
CA CYS A 180 9.48 6.93 -18.25
C CYS A 180 10.37 8.07 -17.78
N LEU A 181 9.74 9.10 -17.25
CA LEU A 181 10.36 10.11 -16.42
C LEU A 181 10.17 9.73 -14.94
N LYS A 182 11.25 9.31 -14.29
CA LYS A 182 11.26 8.98 -12.87
C LYS A 182 11.38 10.25 -12.02
N LEU A 183 10.36 10.51 -11.22
CA LEU A 183 10.27 11.67 -10.32
C LEU A 183 10.20 11.18 -8.88
N PHE A 184 11.30 11.30 -8.15
CA PHE A 184 11.47 10.68 -6.84
C PHE A 184 12.21 11.61 -5.89
N ALA A 185 11.91 11.51 -4.59
CA ALA A 185 12.32 12.52 -3.61
C ALA A 185 13.84 12.63 -3.38
N LYS A 186 14.65 11.65 -3.83
CA LYS A 186 16.12 11.75 -3.74
C LYS A 186 16.72 12.75 -4.74
N ASN A 187 15.98 13.11 -5.79
CA ASN A 187 16.39 14.18 -6.69
C ASN A 187 16.08 15.55 -6.06
N LYS A 188 16.84 16.57 -6.43
CA LYS A 188 16.46 17.95 -6.14
C LYS A 188 15.12 18.25 -6.82
N LEU A 189 14.26 19.00 -6.14
CA LEU A 189 12.94 19.36 -6.67
C LEU A 189 13.07 20.17 -7.96
N GLU A 190 14.00 21.13 -7.99
CA GLU A 190 14.32 21.96 -9.15
C GLU A 190 14.68 21.13 -10.38
N ASP A 191 15.50 20.07 -10.22
CA ASP A 191 15.88 19.18 -11.32
C ASP A 191 14.68 18.37 -11.85
N ASP A 192 13.77 17.95 -10.97
CA ASP A 192 12.55 17.26 -11.38
C ASP A 192 11.61 18.20 -12.12
N VAL A 193 11.42 19.43 -11.61
CA VAL A 193 10.60 20.47 -12.24
C VAL A 193 11.15 20.82 -13.62
N ALA A 194 12.44 21.10 -13.73
CA ALA A 194 13.09 21.41 -15.00
C ALA A 194 12.92 20.29 -16.03
N ARG A 195 13.03 19.01 -15.62
CA ARG A 195 12.81 17.88 -16.51
C ARG A 195 11.34 17.73 -16.93
N VAL A 196 10.40 17.97 -16.03
CA VAL A 196 8.96 17.98 -16.36
C VAL A 196 8.66 19.07 -17.37
N GLU A 197 9.16 20.29 -17.15
CA GLU A 197 9.00 21.41 -18.08
C GLU A 197 9.65 21.13 -19.42
N GLU A 198 10.87 20.60 -19.44
CA GLU A 198 11.57 20.23 -20.66
C GLU A 198 10.73 19.23 -21.46
N VAL A 199 10.24 18.16 -20.84
CA VAL A 199 9.48 17.10 -21.54
C VAL A 199 8.10 17.61 -22.00
N LEU A 200 7.42 18.39 -21.18
CA LEU A 200 6.04 18.80 -21.45
C LEU A 200 5.94 20.03 -22.36
N LEU A 201 6.84 21.01 -22.21
CA LEU A 201 6.83 22.26 -22.97
C LEU A 201 7.58 22.15 -24.30
N SER A 202 8.62 21.30 -24.39
CA SER A 202 9.35 21.11 -25.67
C SER A 202 8.49 20.51 -26.79
N ALA A 203 7.37 19.86 -26.45
CA ALA A 203 6.38 19.39 -27.41
C ALA A 203 5.75 20.56 -28.19
N ASN A 204 5.52 21.71 -27.53
CA ASN A 204 4.80 22.86 -28.06
C ASN A 204 5.69 23.83 -28.87
N THR A 205 7.00 23.82 -28.67
CA THR A 205 7.92 24.71 -29.39
C THR A 205 8.18 24.19 -30.81
N LYS A 206 7.47 24.74 -31.80
CA LYS A 206 7.59 24.37 -33.23
C LYS A 206 8.87 24.90 -33.92
N ASN A 207 9.64 25.76 -33.27
CA ASN A 207 10.73 26.49 -33.92
C ASN A 207 12.06 26.24 -33.22
N ASN A 208 12.87 25.31 -33.72
CA ASN A 208 14.32 25.49 -33.83
C ASN A 208 14.96 24.33 -34.59
N SER A 209 15.47 24.64 -35.79
CA SER A 209 16.09 23.79 -36.80
C SER A 209 17.47 23.24 -36.43
N ASN A 210 17.81 23.18 -35.13
CA ASN A 210 19.08 22.61 -34.68
C ASN A 210 18.99 21.09 -34.58
N LYS A 211 19.95 20.38 -35.19
CA LYS A 211 20.05 18.91 -35.23
C LYS A 211 20.07 18.28 -33.82
N LYS A 212 20.59 18.99 -32.81
CA LYS A 212 20.52 18.62 -31.38
C LYS A 212 19.09 18.69 -30.82
N ASN A 213 18.35 19.76 -31.10
CA ASN A 213 16.96 19.94 -30.64
C ASN A 213 16.02 18.90 -31.27
N LYS A 214 16.27 18.49 -32.53
CA LYS A 214 15.49 17.42 -33.18
C LYS A 214 15.69 16.05 -32.51
N LYS A 215 16.91 15.73 -32.07
CA LYS A 215 17.20 14.48 -31.33
C LYS A 215 16.57 14.50 -29.94
N LEU A 216 16.65 15.63 -29.25
CA LEU A 216 16.07 15.81 -27.92
C LEU A 216 14.54 15.74 -27.95
N LYS A 217 13.91 16.39 -28.93
CA LYS A 217 12.46 16.28 -29.17
C LYS A 217 12.03 14.83 -29.43
N LYS A 218 12.75 14.12 -30.31
CA LYS A 218 12.47 12.69 -30.58
C LYS A 218 12.60 11.82 -29.32
N LYS A 219 13.53 12.14 -28.41
CA LYS A 219 13.67 11.45 -27.13
C LYS A 219 12.51 11.76 -26.19
N ASN A 220 12.07 13.01 -26.13
CA ASN A 220 10.96 13.44 -25.28
C ASN A 220 9.60 12.94 -25.78
N ASP A 221 9.43 12.78 -27.10
CA ASP A 221 8.24 12.18 -27.70
C ASP A 221 8.09 10.69 -27.35
N LEU A 222 9.18 10.01 -26.97
CA LEU A 222 9.15 8.63 -26.48
C LEU A 222 8.77 8.53 -25.00
N LEU A 223 8.86 9.63 -24.25
CA LEU A 223 8.49 9.67 -22.83
C LEU A 223 6.97 9.74 -22.71
N LYS A 224 6.37 8.58 -22.43
CA LYS A 224 4.93 8.40 -22.23
C LYS A 224 4.53 8.51 -20.76
N PHE A 225 5.40 8.09 -19.84
CA PHE A 225 5.02 7.90 -18.44
C PHE A 225 5.77 8.84 -17.51
N LEU A 226 5.06 9.46 -16.57
CA LEU A 226 5.64 10.18 -15.44
C LEU A 226 5.34 9.38 -14.18
N VAL A 227 6.36 8.77 -13.58
CA VAL A 227 6.19 7.86 -12.43
C VAL A 227 6.65 8.56 -11.16
N THR A 228 5.77 8.67 -10.18
CA THR A 228 6.03 9.46 -8.97
C THR A 228 5.21 9.02 -7.77
N THR A 229 5.48 9.63 -6.61
CA THR A 229 4.63 9.49 -5.41
C THR A 229 3.70 10.69 -5.28
N PRO A 230 2.52 10.55 -4.63
CA PRO A 230 1.59 11.65 -4.45
C PRO A 230 2.21 12.90 -3.82
N THR A 231 3.02 12.74 -2.78
CA THR A 231 3.71 13.85 -2.11
C THR A 231 4.72 14.55 -3.00
N ARG A 232 5.44 13.81 -3.87
CA ARG A 232 6.39 14.43 -4.80
C ARG A 232 5.64 15.17 -5.90
N LEU A 233 4.54 14.61 -6.38
CA LEU A 233 3.71 15.28 -7.39
C LEU A 233 3.12 16.59 -6.87
N SER A 234 2.54 16.62 -5.67
CA SER A 234 1.98 17.86 -5.09
C SER A 234 3.02 19.00 -5.10
N LYS A 235 4.27 18.74 -4.67
CA LYS A 235 5.36 19.72 -4.71
C LYS A 235 5.72 20.18 -6.12
N ILE A 236 5.67 19.27 -7.10
CA ILE A 236 5.91 19.61 -8.51
C ILE A 236 4.79 20.50 -9.04
N LEU A 237 3.52 20.19 -8.73
CA LEU A 237 2.36 20.98 -9.15
C LEU A 237 2.32 22.38 -8.53
N GLU A 238 2.88 22.55 -7.34
CA GLU A 238 3.09 23.87 -6.71
C GLU A 238 4.17 24.69 -7.43
N SER A 239 5.15 24.03 -8.04
CA SER A 239 6.32 24.67 -8.65
C SER A 239 6.16 24.96 -10.15
N THR A 240 5.30 24.22 -10.85
CA THR A 240 5.12 24.38 -12.30
C THR A 240 3.70 24.06 -12.76
N GLU A 241 3.27 24.74 -13.81
CA GLU A 241 1.99 24.50 -14.48
C GLU A 241 2.13 23.68 -15.78
N ALA A 242 3.33 23.20 -16.11
CA ALA A 242 3.61 22.52 -17.38
C ALA A 242 2.70 21.31 -17.66
N LEU A 243 2.23 20.61 -16.63
CA LEU A 243 1.27 19.50 -16.73
C LEU A 243 -0.12 19.93 -17.24
N PHE A 244 -0.48 21.19 -17.03
CA PHE A 244 -1.78 21.74 -17.38
C PHE A 244 -1.76 22.45 -18.73
N GLN A 245 -0.57 22.73 -19.27
CA GLN A 245 -0.41 23.37 -20.56
C GLN A 245 -0.69 22.40 -21.72
N GLY A 246 -1.28 22.92 -22.79
CA GLY A 246 -1.60 22.15 -24.00
C GLY A 246 -2.94 21.41 -23.95
N LYS A 247 -3.33 20.83 -25.10
CA LYS A 247 -4.63 20.18 -25.30
C LYS A 247 -4.59 18.66 -25.14
N ASP A 248 -3.41 18.09 -24.92
CA ASP A 248 -3.25 16.64 -24.82
C ASP A 248 -4.00 16.09 -23.62
N LYS A 249 -4.56 14.90 -23.79
CA LYS A 249 -5.19 14.13 -22.71
C LYS A 249 -4.13 13.60 -21.76
N LEU A 250 -4.50 13.39 -20.51
CA LEU A 250 -3.63 12.80 -19.48
C LEU A 250 -4.40 11.73 -18.74
N ASP A 251 -3.86 10.52 -18.67
CA ASP A 251 -4.41 9.49 -17.78
C ASP A 251 -3.61 9.49 -16.47
N ILE A 252 -4.28 9.27 -15.35
CA ILE A 252 -3.66 9.05 -14.05
C ILE A 252 -3.88 7.59 -13.67
N ILE A 253 -2.81 6.88 -13.33
CA ILE A 253 -2.85 5.48 -12.93
C ILE A 253 -2.46 5.39 -11.46
N LEU A 254 -3.33 4.79 -10.67
CA LEU A 254 -3.11 4.53 -9.26
C LEU A 254 -2.61 3.09 -9.13
N ASP A 255 -1.39 2.88 -8.65
CA ASP A 255 -0.82 1.56 -8.36
C ASP A 255 -1.39 1.01 -7.04
N ALA A 256 -2.65 0.58 -7.10
CA ALA A 256 -3.49 0.17 -5.99
C ALA A 256 -3.38 -1.33 -5.67
N SER A 257 -2.96 -2.15 -6.63
CA SER A 257 -2.77 -3.59 -6.46
C SER A 257 -1.56 -3.95 -5.59
N PHE A 258 -0.52 -3.10 -5.60
CA PHE A 258 0.67 -3.30 -4.80
C PHE A 258 0.39 -3.07 -3.31
N LEU A 259 0.77 -4.05 -2.50
CA LEU A 259 0.81 -3.93 -1.05
C LEU A 259 2.26 -3.92 -0.56
N ASP A 260 2.58 -2.99 0.35
CA ASP A 260 3.87 -2.97 1.02
C ASP A 260 3.96 -4.02 2.14
N ALA A 261 5.09 -4.06 2.86
CA ALA A 261 5.29 -4.96 3.99
C ALA A 261 4.34 -4.72 5.19
N LYS A 262 3.53 -3.65 5.15
CA LYS A 262 2.49 -3.32 6.14
C LYS A 262 1.08 -3.49 5.56
N ASP A 263 0.96 -4.19 4.43
CA ASP A 263 -0.28 -4.43 3.71
C ASP A 263 -1.01 -3.15 3.26
N GLN A 264 -0.29 -2.05 3.10
CA GLN A 264 -0.85 -0.79 2.61
C GLN A 264 -0.68 -0.69 1.10
N SER A 265 -1.64 -0.06 0.42
CA SER A 265 -1.58 0.31 -1.01
C SER A 265 -1.55 1.83 -1.18
N VAL A 266 -1.30 2.33 -2.40
CA VAL A 266 -1.35 3.77 -2.67
C VAL A 266 -2.71 4.40 -2.30
N LEU A 267 -3.76 3.60 -2.13
CA LEU A 267 -5.07 4.08 -1.69
C LEU A 267 -5.22 4.16 -0.17
N THR A 268 -4.44 3.38 0.60
CA THR A 268 -4.66 3.14 2.04
C THR A 268 -3.49 3.54 2.93
N PHE A 269 -2.38 4.00 2.34
CA PHE A 269 -1.27 4.55 3.11
C PHE A 269 -1.68 5.78 3.93
N GLU A 270 -0.96 6.04 5.02
CA GLU A 270 -1.31 7.06 6.02
C GLU A 270 -1.57 8.47 5.43
N ASN A 271 -0.86 8.80 4.35
CA ASN A 271 -0.92 10.08 3.65
C ASN A 271 -1.78 10.03 2.36
N ASN A 272 -2.71 9.09 2.24
CA ASN A 272 -3.62 8.97 1.09
C ASN A 272 -4.49 10.22 0.85
N TYR A 273 -4.66 11.08 1.87
CA TYR A 273 -5.35 12.35 1.71
C TYR A 273 -4.61 13.32 0.79
N ILE A 274 -3.27 13.36 0.84
CA ILE A 274 -2.45 14.17 -0.07
C ILE A 274 -2.67 13.70 -1.51
N MET A 275 -2.83 12.40 -1.74
CA MET A 275 -3.20 11.88 -3.05
C MET A 275 -4.57 12.41 -3.49
N CYS A 276 -5.59 12.41 -2.63
CA CYS A 276 -6.91 12.96 -2.95
C CYS A 276 -6.82 14.44 -3.37
N GLN A 277 -6.09 15.25 -2.59
CA GLN A 277 -5.87 16.67 -2.89
C GLN A 277 -5.13 16.87 -4.21
N THR A 278 -4.11 16.04 -4.47
CA THR A 278 -3.33 16.09 -5.70
C THR A 278 -4.17 15.72 -6.92
N LEU A 279 -5.00 14.67 -6.81
CA LEU A 279 -5.93 14.28 -7.87
C LEU A 279 -6.94 15.39 -8.17
N ARG A 280 -7.56 15.96 -7.14
CA ARG A 280 -8.51 17.08 -7.27
C ARG A 280 -7.86 18.29 -7.95
N THR A 281 -6.65 18.66 -7.53
CA THR A 281 -5.87 19.75 -8.16
C THR A 281 -5.66 19.51 -9.64
N VAL A 282 -5.32 18.27 -10.04
CA VAL A 282 -5.09 17.94 -11.46
C VAL A 282 -6.39 17.98 -12.25
N LEU A 283 -7.48 17.44 -11.69
CA LEU A 283 -8.80 17.42 -12.32
C LEU A 283 -9.39 18.84 -12.49
N ASP A 284 -9.18 19.72 -11.51
CA ASP A 284 -9.65 21.11 -11.57
C ASP A 284 -8.90 21.92 -12.63
N LYS A 285 -7.58 21.75 -12.70
CA LYS A 285 -6.74 22.48 -13.67
C LYS A 285 -6.79 21.88 -15.08
N LYS A 286 -7.20 20.62 -15.25
CA LYS A 286 -7.24 19.95 -16.56
C LYS A 286 -8.45 19.03 -16.71
N SER A 287 -9.39 19.45 -17.57
CA SER A 287 -10.63 18.70 -17.84
C SER A 287 -10.43 17.41 -18.64
N SER A 288 -9.32 17.28 -19.37
CA SER A 288 -9.00 16.11 -20.20
C SER A 288 -8.23 15.02 -19.45
N VAL A 289 -8.60 14.79 -18.18
CA VAL A 289 -7.98 13.83 -17.29
C VAL A 289 -8.93 12.68 -16.97
N LYS A 290 -8.38 11.46 -16.93
CA LYS A 290 -9.08 10.27 -16.44
C LYS A 290 -8.23 9.48 -15.47
N ILE A 291 -8.86 8.91 -14.45
CA ILE A 291 -8.20 8.11 -13.43
C ILE A 291 -8.48 6.63 -13.66
N LEU A 292 -7.46 5.79 -13.53
CA LEU A 292 -7.51 4.34 -13.64
C LEU A 292 -6.92 3.74 -12.36
N SER A 293 -7.60 2.73 -11.81
CA SER A 293 -7.06 1.91 -10.73
C SER A 293 -6.31 0.73 -11.35
N TYR A 294 -5.02 0.59 -11.03
CA TYR A 294 -4.20 -0.55 -11.38
C TYR A 294 -4.01 -1.48 -10.18
#